data_AF-A0A2H0P9A6-F1
#
_entry.id   AF-A0A2H0P9A6-F1
#
_cell.length_a   1.000
_cell.length_b   1.000
_cell.length_c   1.000
_cell.angle_alpha   90.00
_cell.angle_beta   90.00
_cell.angle_gamma   90.00
#
_symmetry.space_group_name_H-M   'P 1'
#
loop_
_entity.id
_entity.type
_entity.pdbx_description
1 polymer ?
#
loop_
_entity_poly.entity_id
_entity_poly.type
_entity_poly.pdbx_seq_one_letter_code
_entity_poly.pdbx_strand_id
1 'polypeptide(L)'
;MVLLLMTAAPGRAASAAERSFQIVVVKPGDTMWAIANKYLKDPSRWDEILKHNRLPTRDPTVALPGMTLRVPVHLIKAQLRAAYLVYAINRVLYRRKDTASWKSGQLKLELFQGDTVRTLDGSKARVKLLDKEVLSLEPNSMAVIKPLGGGGDLELKAGSVFAGHARVVTASARVTP
;
A
#
# COMPACT_ATOMS: atom_id res chain seq x y z
N MET A 1 4.97 -53.33 -10.33
CA MET A 1 5.57 -52.18 -9.62
C MET A 1 6.00 -51.16 -10.66
N VAL A 2 5.18 -50.15 -10.94
CA VAL A 2 5.59 -48.98 -11.74
C VAL A 2 5.05 -47.76 -10.99
N LEU A 3 5.99 -47.06 -10.35
CA LEU A 3 5.78 -45.87 -9.54
C LEU A 3 5.73 -44.67 -10.49
N LEU A 4 4.56 -44.06 -10.67
CA LEU A 4 4.42 -42.83 -11.44
C LEU A 4 4.75 -41.64 -10.52
N LEU A 5 5.97 -41.09 -10.63
CA LEU A 5 6.32 -39.83 -9.98
C LEU A 5 5.52 -38.69 -10.64
N MET A 6 4.53 -38.17 -9.92
CA MET A 6 3.94 -36.87 -10.20
C MET A 6 4.95 -35.79 -9.78
N THR A 7 5.75 -35.28 -10.73
CA THR A 7 6.55 -34.07 -10.51
C THR A 7 5.64 -32.86 -10.38
N ALA A 8 5.44 -32.38 -9.16
CA ALA A 8 4.81 -31.09 -8.91
C ALA A 8 5.74 -29.97 -9.39
N ALA A 9 5.38 -29.30 -10.48
CA ALA A 9 6.07 -28.09 -10.91
C ALA A 9 5.72 -26.92 -9.95
N PRO A 10 6.71 -26.14 -9.46
CA PRO A 10 6.43 -24.95 -8.67
C PRO A 10 5.91 -23.85 -9.60
N GLY A 11 4.59 -23.81 -9.78
CA GLY A 11 3.89 -22.80 -10.56
C GLY A 11 3.89 -21.43 -9.87
N ARG A 12 4.93 -20.63 -10.16
CA ARG A 12 4.82 -19.20 -10.50
C ARG A 12 4.08 -18.27 -9.51
N ALA A 13 4.51 -18.23 -8.25
CA ALA A 13 4.15 -17.16 -7.32
C ALA A 13 4.84 -15.80 -7.63
N ALA A 14 5.84 -15.77 -8.53
CA ALA A 14 6.64 -14.56 -8.81
C ALA A 14 5.93 -13.47 -9.64
N SER A 15 4.75 -13.73 -10.21
CA SER A 15 4.21 -12.87 -11.28
C SER A 15 3.18 -11.81 -10.84
N ALA A 16 2.69 -11.87 -9.59
CA ALA A 16 1.69 -10.92 -9.11
C ALA A 16 2.32 -9.61 -8.61
N ALA A 17 3.43 -9.69 -7.87
CA ALA A 17 4.15 -8.51 -7.36
C ALA A 17 4.80 -7.67 -8.46
N GLU A 18 5.11 -8.27 -9.62
CA GLU A 18 5.65 -7.55 -10.78
C GLU A 18 4.60 -6.73 -11.54
N ARG A 19 3.29 -7.02 -11.36
CA ARG A 19 2.20 -6.34 -12.08
C ARG A 19 1.30 -5.46 -11.21
N SER A 20 1.69 -5.20 -9.96
CA SER A 20 1.01 -4.22 -9.12
C SER A 20 1.28 -2.81 -9.65
N PHE A 21 0.24 -1.99 -9.77
CA PHE A 21 0.34 -0.58 -10.15
C PHE A 21 -0.28 0.32 -9.08
N GLN A 22 0.37 1.44 -8.78
CA GLN A 22 -0.24 2.56 -8.06
C GLN A 22 -0.75 3.59 -9.06
N ILE A 23 -1.97 4.07 -8.82
CA ILE A 23 -2.55 5.15 -9.63
C ILE A 23 -2.11 6.48 -9.04
N VAL A 24 -1.41 7.28 -9.85
CA VAL A 24 -0.98 8.64 -9.50
C VAL A 24 -1.76 9.61 -10.36
N VAL A 25 -2.45 10.57 -9.73
CA VAL A 25 -3.13 11.67 -10.44
C VAL A 25 -2.14 12.80 -10.65
N VAL A 26 -1.98 13.21 -11.91
CA VAL A 26 -1.13 14.34 -12.29
C VAL A 26 -1.79 15.65 -11.87
N LYS A 27 -1.07 16.48 -11.13
CA LYS A 27 -1.56 17.79 -10.70
C LYS A 27 -1.14 18.89 -11.69
N PRO A 28 -1.85 20.04 -11.71
CA PRO A 28 -1.39 21.21 -12.47
C PRO A 28 0.05 21.57 -12.09
N GLY A 29 0.94 21.66 -13.10
CA GLY A 29 2.36 21.96 -12.91
C GLY A 29 3.28 20.75 -12.70
N ASP A 30 2.73 19.52 -12.57
CA ASP A 30 3.56 18.32 -12.55
C ASP A 30 4.10 18.01 -13.96
N THR A 31 5.38 17.65 -14.04
CA THR A 31 6.00 17.08 -15.25
C THR A 31 6.28 15.60 -15.06
N MET A 32 6.50 14.84 -16.15
CA MET A 32 6.85 13.42 -16.03
C MET A 32 8.11 13.23 -15.18
N TRP A 33 9.09 14.13 -15.35
CA TRP A 33 10.31 14.14 -14.55
C TRP A 33 10.03 14.45 -13.07
N ALA A 34 9.18 15.44 -12.76
CA ALA A 34 8.83 15.76 -11.37
C ALA A 34 8.09 14.59 -10.68
N ILE A 35 7.19 13.92 -11.40
CA ILE A 35 6.50 12.72 -10.92
C ILE A 35 7.50 11.59 -10.68
N ALA A 36 8.39 11.34 -11.65
CA ALA A 36 9.41 10.32 -11.51
C ALA A 36 10.33 10.59 -10.31
N ASN A 37 10.80 11.83 -10.17
CA ASN A 37 11.64 12.26 -9.06
C ASN A 37 10.95 12.12 -7.70
N LYS A 38 9.64 12.39 -7.66
CA LYS A 38 8.84 12.24 -6.45
C LYS A 38 8.67 10.77 -6.09
N TYR A 39 8.10 9.96 -6.98
CA TYR A 39 7.61 8.62 -6.69
C TYR A 39 8.63 7.50 -6.90
N LEU A 40 9.51 7.57 -7.91
CA LEU A 40 10.40 6.45 -8.26
C LEU A 40 11.64 6.41 -7.38
N LYS A 41 12.12 5.20 -7.08
CA LYS A 41 13.43 4.98 -6.44
C LYS A 41 14.56 5.56 -7.28
N ASP A 42 14.46 5.40 -8.60
CA ASP A 42 15.38 5.93 -9.60
C ASP A 42 14.59 6.83 -10.57
N PRO A 43 14.74 8.16 -10.49
CA PRO A 43 14.04 9.11 -11.35
C PRO A 43 14.34 8.93 -12.84
N SER A 44 15.49 8.34 -13.19
CA SER A 44 15.91 8.11 -14.58
C SER A 44 15.04 7.06 -15.28
N ARG A 45 14.28 6.27 -14.51
CA ARG A 45 13.38 5.23 -15.03
C ARG A 45 11.97 5.74 -15.32
N TRP A 46 11.82 7.02 -15.60
CA TRP A 46 10.53 7.61 -15.97
C TRP A 46 9.96 6.95 -17.25
N ASP A 47 10.82 6.45 -18.16
CA ASP A 47 10.40 5.65 -19.33
C ASP A 47 9.62 4.39 -18.97
N GLU A 48 9.89 3.77 -17.81
CA GLU A 48 9.12 2.61 -17.35
C GLU A 48 7.66 2.98 -17.05
N ILE A 49 7.41 4.21 -16.58
CA ILE A 49 6.04 4.71 -16.42
C ILE A 49 5.36 4.78 -17.79
N LEU A 50 6.06 5.24 -18.84
CA LEU A 50 5.50 5.33 -20.18
C LEU A 50 5.16 3.96 -20.78
N LYS A 51 5.98 2.94 -20.55
CA LYS A 51 5.70 1.57 -21.04
C LYS A 51 4.36 1.03 -20.55
N HIS A 52 3.86 1.52 -19.41
CA HIS A 52 2.60 1.10 -18.81
C HIS A 52 1.45 2.10 -18.97
N ASN A 53 1.69 3.27 -19.59
CA ASN A 53 0.70 4.33 -19.76
C ASN A 53 0.62 4.79 -21.21
N ARG A 54 -0.60 4.85 -21.75
CA ARG A 54 -0.84 5.44 -23.07
C ARG A 54 -1.03 6.94 -22.90
N LEU A 55 -0.01 7.72 -23.22
CA LEU A 55 -0.12 9.17 -23.17
C LEU A 55 -1.01 9.69 -24.31
N PRO A 56 -1.84 10.70 -24.04
CA PRO A 56 -2.67 11.34 -25.06
C PRO A 56 -1.87 12.31 -25.96
N THR A 57 -0.61 12.59 -25.62
CA THR A 57 0.29 13.49 -26.34
C THR A 57 1.43 12.72 -27.01
N ARG A 58 1.97 13.31 -28.08
CA ARG A 58 3.19 12.82 -28.75
C ARG A 58 4.45 13.12 -27.94
N ASP A 59 4.40 14.09 -27.03
CA ASP A 59 5.52 14.49 -26.18
C ASP A 59 5.57 13.67 -24.89
N PRO A 60 6.53 12.72 -24.75
CA PRO A 60 6.60 11.80 -23.62
C PRO A 60 6.96 12.46 -22.28
N THR A 61 7.44 13.71 -22.32
CA THR A 61 7.89 14.49 -21.15
C THR A 61 6.73 15.24 -20.48
N VAL A 62 5.63 15.46 -21.20
CA VAL A 62 4.51 16.28 -20.75
C VAL A 62 3.50 15.39 -20.01
N ALA A 63 3.30 15.68 -18.74
CA ALA A 63 2.25 15.08 -17.93
C ALA A 63 1.04 16.02 -17.91
N LEU A 64 -0.08 15.62 -18.54
CA LEU A 64 -1.27 16.48 -18.57
C LEU A 64 -2.00 16.47 -17.21
N PRO A 65 -2.33 17.65 -16.63
CA PRO A 65 -3.08 17.72 -15.39
C PRO A 65 -4.40 16.95 -15.47
N GLY A 66 -4.72 16.22 -14.40
CA GLY A 66 -5.94 15.42 -14.30
C GLY A 66 -5.82 14.00 -14.87
N MET A 67 -4.74 13.67 -15.59
CA MET A 67 -4.54 12.30 -16.07
C MET A 67 -4.11 11.36 -14.94
N THR A 68 -4.38 10.07 -15.12
CA THR A 68 -4.00 9.01 -14.18
C THR A 68 -2.86 8.19 -14.75
N LEU A 69 -1.77 8.10 -13.99
CA LEU A 69 -0.58 7.31 -14.33
C LEU A 69 -0.55 6.03 -13.50
N ARG A 70 -0.38 4.91 -14.19
CA ARG A 70 -0.13 3.57 -13.63
C ARG A 70 1.37 3.43 -13.40
N VAL A 71 1.81 3.55 -12.16
CA VAL A 71 3.23 3.44 -11.81
C VAL A 71 3.48 2.04 -11.20
N PRO A 72 4.41 1.24 -11.74
CA PRO A 72 4.73 -0.07 -11.18
C PRO A 72 5.23 0.05 -9.73
N VAL A 73 4.62 -0.68 -8.80
CA VAL A 73 4.88 -0.53 -7.35
C VAL A 73 6.32 -0.85 -6.98
N HIS A 74 6.95 -1.80 -7.67
CA HIS A 74 8.33 -2.19 -7.43
C HIS A 74 9.33 -1.02 -7.68
N LEU A 75 8.99 -0.10 -8.59
CA LEU A 75 9.77 1.11 -8.89
C LEU A 75 9.50 2.25 -7.89
N ILE A 76 8.34 2.25 -7.20
CA ILE A 76 7.97 3.31 -6.26
C ILE A 76 8.79 3.19 -4.97
N LYS A 77 9.26 4.34 -4.48
CA LYS A 77 9.88 4.52 -3.16
C LYS A 77 8.97 3.91 -2.08
N ALA A 78 9.52 3.07 -1.21
CA ALA A 78 8.72 2.28 -0.26
C ALA A 78 7.81 3.16 0.62
N GLN A 79 8.25 4.36 0.97
CA GLN A 79 7.52 5.33 1.78
C GLN A 79 6.29 5.95 1.07
N LEU A 80 6.26 5.95 -0.26
CA LEU A 80 5.18 6.52 -1.08
C LEU A 80 4.19 5.48 -1.59
N ARG A 81 4.38 4.21 -1.22
CA ARG A 81 3.43 3.14 -1.51
C ARG A 81 2.24 3.30 -0.57
N ALA A 82 1.09 3.63 -1.13
CA ALA A 82 -0.11 3.82 -0.34
C ALA A 82 -0.68 2.48 0.17
N ALA A 83 -1.49 2.55 1.21
CA ALA A 83 -2.49 1.55 1.55
C ALA A 83 -3.85 2.24 1.46
N TYR A 84 -4.90 1.49 1.14
CA TYR A 84 -6.23 2.05 0.95
C TYR A 84 -7.18 1.54 2.02
N LEU A 85 -7.89 2.46 2.67
CA LEU A 85 -9.04 2.09 3.50
C LEU A 85 -10.18 1.67 2.57
N VAL A 86 -10.42 0.36 2.45
CA VAL A 86 -11.41 -0.21 1.52
C VAL A 86 -12.73 -0.56 2.19
N TYR A 87 -12.76 -0.56 3.53
CA TYR A 87 -13.95 -0.78 4.32
C TYR A 87 -13.81 -0.06 5.65
N ALA A 88 -14.88 0.58 6.10
CA ALA A 88 -14.97 1.21 7.40
C ALA A 88 -16.42 1.14 7.90
N ILE A 89 -16.60 0.64 9.12
CA ILE A 89 -17.87 0.68 9.85
C ILE A 89 -17.68 1.47 11.13
N ASN A 90 -18.70 2.27 11.47
CA ASN A 90 -18.76 3.11 12.65
C ASN A 90 -17.57 4.09 12.70
N ARG A 91 -16.87 4.16 13.84
CA ARG A 91 -15.87 5.19 14.09
C ARG A 91 -14.46 4.67 13.81
N VAL A 92 -14.08 4.74 12.55
CA VAL A 92 -12.71 4.53 12.09
C VAL A 92 -12.01 5.88 11.98
N LEU A 93 -10.90 6.02 12.70
CA LEU A 93 -10.09 7.22 12.71
C LEU A 93 -8.74 6.96 12.06
N TYR A 94 -8.16 8.00 11.49
CA TYR A 94 -6.77 7.99 11.06
C TYR A 94 -6.02 9.22 11.56
N ARG A 95 -4.70 9.11 11.61
CA ARG A 95 -3.80 10.19 11.98
C ARG A 95 -2.59 10.15 11.07
N ARG A 96 -2.19 11.29 10.49
CA ARG A 96 -0.96 11.38 9.70
C ARG A 96 0.25 11.30 10.61
N LYS A 97 1.35 10.72 10.12
CA LYS A 97 2.61 10.57 10.87
C LYS A 97 3.04 11.86 11.60
N ASP A 98 2.95 13.00 10.91
CA ASP A 98 3.48 14.29 11.39
C ASP A 98 2.42 15.17 12.06
N THR A 99 1.26 14.60 12.42
CA THR A 99 0.14 15.34 13.02
C THR A 99 -0.36 14.65 14.28
N ALA A 100 -0.77 15.43 15.28
CA ALA A 100 -1.42 14.89 16.48
C ALA A 100 -2.93 14.62 16.28
N SER A 101 -3.56 15.31 15.33
CA SER A 101 -5.01 15.31 15.16
C SER A 101 -5.54 14.05 14.51
N TRP A 102 -6.51 13.40 15.17
CA TRP A 102 -7.29 12.32 14.59
C TRP A 102 -8.38 12.87 13.67
N LYS A 103 -8.56 12.22 12.52
CA LYS A 103 -9.58 12.54 11.52
C LYS A 103 -10.40 11.30 11.20
N SER A 104 -11.63 11.48 10.74
CA SER A 104 -12.48 10.37 10.31
C SER A 104 -11.94 9.73 9.03
N GLY A 105 -11.78 8.40 9.03
CA GLY A 105 -11.37 7.63 7.87
C GLY A 105 -12.56 7.35 6.95
N GLN A 106 -12.47 7.79 5.69
CA GLN A 106 -13.47 7.50 4.67
C GLN A 106 -12.97 6.44 3.68
N LEU A 107 -13.89 5.80 2.97
CA LEU A 107 -13.54 4.84 1.92
C LEU A 107 -12.61 5.50 0.88
N LYS A 108 -11.67 4.70 0.36
CA LYS A 108 -10.61 5.12 -0.57
C LYS A 108 -9.60 6.10 0.04
N LEU A 109 -9.61 6.33 1.35
CA LEU A 109 -8.55 7.07 2.02
C LEU A 109 -7.20 6.41 1.76
N GLU A 110 -6.25 7.22 1.28
CA GLU A 110 -4.85 6.84 1.13
C GLU A 110 -4.12 6.99 2.46
N LEU A 111 -3.50 5.91 2.90
CA LEU A 111 -2.67 5.81 4.08
C LEU A 111 -1.23 5.59 3.63
N PHE A 112 -0.31 6.42 4.12
CA PHE A 112 1.11 6.33 3.78
C PHE A 112 1.92 5.80 4.95
N GLN A 113 3.21 5.58 4.73
CA GLN A 113 4.11 5.12 5.79
C GLN A 113 4.02 6.02 7.04
N GLY A 114 3.82 5.39 8.19
CA GLY A 114 3.74 6.05 9.49
C GLY A 114 2.35 6.59 9.83
N ASP A 115 1.39 6.57 8.89
CA ASP A 115 0.01 6.88 9.21
C ASP A 115 -0.56 5.83 10.15
N THR A 116 -1.39 6.27 11.09
CA THR A 116 -2.04 5.41 12.07
C THR A 116 -3.51 5.28 11.75
N VAL A 117 -4.05 4.07 11.81
CA VAL A 117 -5.49 3.78 11.75
C VAL A 117 -5.94 3.27 13.11
N ARG A 118 -7.09 3.74 13.58
CA ARG A 118 -7.71 3.32 14.84
C ARG A 118 -9.18 3.00 14.63
N THR A 119 -9.59 1.83 15.11
CA THR A 119 -10.99 1.40 15.22
C THR A 119 -11.41 1.55 16.67
N LEU A 120 -12.55 2.20 16.93
CA LEU A 120 -13.13 2.25 18.27
C LEU A 120 -14.04 1.04 18.52
N ASP A 121 -14.80 1.12 19.61
CA ASP A 121 -15.80 0.12 19.94
C ASP A 121 -16.84 -0.07 18.82
N GLY A 122 -17.25 -1.32 18.60
CA GLY A 122 -18.12 -1.71 17.50
C GLY A 122 -17.62 -1.36 16.09
N SER A 123 -16.40 -0.86 15.93
CA SER A 123 -15.88 -0.34 14.65
C SER A 123 -14.98 -1.37 13.98
N LYS A 124 -15.01 -1.41 12.65
CA LYS A 124 -14.19 -2.34 11.86
C LYS A 124 -13.63 -1.63 10.65
N ALA A 125 -12.36 -1.83 10.38
CA ALA A 125 -11.69 -1.26 9.22
C ALA A 125 -11.03 -2.37 8.40
N ARG A 126 -11.10 -2.28 7.07
CA ARG A 126 -10.24 -3.09 6.21
C ARG A 126 -9.31 -2.22 5.40
N VAL A 127 -8.03 -2.56 5.44
CA VAL A 127 -6.97 -1.82 4.77
C VAL A 127 -6.35 -2.72 3.71
N LYS A 128 -6.47 -2.32 2.44
CA LYS A 128 -5.82 -2.99 1.32
C LYS A 128 -4.43 -2.43 1.12
N LEU A 129 -3.42 -3.27 1.28
CA LEU A 129 -2.04 -2.95 0.95
C LEU A 129 -1.82 -3.10 -0.57
N LEU A 130 -0.93 -2.31 -1.17
CA LEU A 130 -0.77 -2.25 -2.63
C LEU A 130 -0.20 -3.52 -3.27
N ASP A 131 0.66 -4.25 -2.56
CA ASP A 131 1.26 -5.51 -3.01
C ASP A 131 0.63 -6.76 -2.36
N LYS A 132 -0.43 -6.60 -1.53
CA LYS A 132 -0.88 -7.66 -0.62
C LYS A 132 -2.40 -7.74 -0.44
N GLU A 133 -2.73 -8.67 0.44
CA GLU A 133 -4.03 -8.95 1.01
C GLU A 133 -4.68 -7.74 1.71
N VAL A 134 -5.99 -7.87 1.89
CA VAL A 134 -6.79 -6.96 2.71
C VAL A 134 -6.67 -7.36 4.17
N LEU A 135 -6.15 -6.45 4.98
CA LEU A 135 -6.07 -6.57 6.44
C LEU A 135 -7.37 -6.14 7.09
N SER A 136 -7.77 -6.79 8.18
CA SER A 136 -8.95 -6.40 8.98
C SER A 136 -8.53 -5.97 10.37
N LEU A 137 -8.78 -4.71 10.72
CA LEU A 137 -8.68 -4.20 12.09
C LEU A 137 -10.02 -4.38 12.78
N GLU A 138 -10.02 -5.12 13.88
CA GLU A 138 -11.20 -5.39 14.70
C GLU A 138 -11.50 -4.22 15.65
N PRO A 139 -12.61 -4.24 16.40
CA PRO A 139 -12.91 -3.19 17.37
C PRO A 139 -11.76 -2.93 18.35
N ASN A 140 -11.64 -1.68 18.79
CA ASN A 140 -10.64 -1.24 19.76
C ASN A 140 -9.18 -1.50 19.34
N SER A 141 -8.89 -1.42 18.03
CA SER A 141 -7.57 -1.68 17.48
C SER A 141 -6.89 -0.41 17.00
N MET A 142 -5.55 -0.41 17.04
CA MET A 142 -4.73 0.69 16.56
C MET A 142 -3.49 0.14 15.88
N ALA A 143 -3.27 0.55 14.63
CA ALA A 143 -2.15 0.07 13.84
C ALA A 143 -1.49 1.18 13.04
N VAL A 144 -0.19 1.08 12.87
CA VAL A 144 0.64 2.00 12.09
C VAL A 144 1.01 1.32 10.77
N ILE A 145 0.85 2.02 9.66
CA ILE A 145 1.26 1.53 8.34
C ILE A 145 2.78 1.54 8.25
N LYS A 146 3.39 0.40 7.91
CA LYS A 146 4.84 0.26 7.74
C LYS A 146 5.19 0.24 6.24
N PRO A 147 6.42 0.63 5.86
CA PRO A 147 6.80 0.59 4.45
C PRO A 147 6.90 -0.85 3.98
N LEU A 148 6.34 -1.15 2.81
CA LEU A 148 6.50 -2.46 2.17
C LEU A 148 7.98 -2.78 1.98
N GLY A 149 8.42 -3.92 2.53
CA GLY A 149 9.81 -4.40 2.49
C GLY A 149 10.64 -4.10 3.74
N GLY A 150 10.22 -3.19 4.63
CA GLY A 150 10.95 -2.86 5.86
C GLY A 150 10.40 -3.60 7.08
N GLY A 151 10.97 -4.77 7.43
CA GLY A 151 10.70 -5.50 8.69
C GLY A 151 9.27 -6.03 8.93
N GLY A 152 8.24 -5.43 8.31
CA GLY A 152 6.83 -5.76 8.42
C GLY A 152 5.97 -4.80 7.61
N ASP A 153 4.69 -5.13 7.41
CA ASP A 153 3.77 -4.32 6.58
C ASP A 153 2.84 -3.45 7.43
N LEU A 154 2.65 -3.85 8.69
CA LEU A 154 1.81 -3.18 9.67
C LEU A 154 2.47 -3.34 11.04
N GLU A 155 2.37 -2.32 11.87
CA GLU A 155 2.70 -2.43 13.30
C GLU A 155 1.42 -2.27 14.12
N LEU A 156 1.01 -3.33 14.80
CA LEU A 156 -0.13 -3.30 15.71
C LEU A 156 0.32 -2.73 17.05
N LYS A 157 -0.28 -1.60 17.42
CA LYS A 157 -0.03 -0.91 18.69
C LYS A 157 -1.00 -1.36 19.79
N ALA A 158 -2.23 -1.71 19.43
CA ALA A 158 -3.25 -2.20 20.35
C ALA A 158 -4.36 -2.97 19.60
N GLY A 159 -5.08 -3.82 20.32
CA GLY A 159 -6.23 -4.58 19.82
C GLY A 159 -5.84 -5.78 18.97
N SER A 160 -6.63 -6.04 17.93
CA SER A 160 -6.54 -7.26 17.12
C SER A 160 -6.56 -6.93 15.63
N VAL A 161 -5.77 -7.69 14.87
CA VAL A 161 -5.76 -7.62 13.41
C VAL A 161 -5.82 -9.02 12.83
N PHE A 162 -6.65 -9.20 11.81
CA PHE A 162 -6.61 -10.37 10.96
C PHE A 162 -5.83 -10.07 9.69
N ALA A 163 -4.82 -10.88 9.45
CA ALA A 163 -3.91 -10.83 8.32
C ALA A 163 -3.61 -12.26 7.87
N GLY A 164 -3.82 -12.60 6.60
CA GLY A 164 -3.39 -13.90 6.07
C GLY A 164 -1.89 -13.91 5.79
N HIS A 165 -1.42 -13.04 4.89
CA HIS A 165 -0.03 -13.04 4.39
C HIS A 165 0.75 -11.76 4.74
N ALA A 166 0.10 -10.75 5.31
CA ALA A 166 0.81 -9.56 5.74
C ALA A 166 1.58 -9.84 7.04
N ARG A 167 2.82 -9.35 7.10
CA ARG A 167 3.66 -9.42 8.28
C ARG A 167 3.24 -8.33 9.24
N VAL A 168 2.70 -8.73 10.39
CA VAL A 168 2.32 -7.81 11.46
C VAL A 168 3.41 -7.80 12.51
N VAL A 169 3.94 -6.61 12.79
CA VAL A 169 4.85 -6.37 13.92
C VAL A 169 4.01 -6.01 15.13
N THR A 170 4.26 -6.63 16.27
CA THR A 170 3.64 -6.26 17.55
C THR A 170 4.73 -5.73 18.47
N ALA A 171 4.39 -4.77 19.34
CA ALA A 171 5.23 -4.54 20.51
C ALA A 171 5.20 -5.82 21.35
N SER A 172 6.38 -6.31 21.76
CA SER A 172 6.56 -7.58 22.49
C SER A 172 5.44 -7.78 23.53
N ALA A 173 4.70 -8.88 23.42
CA ALA A 173 3.77 -9.26 24.46
C ALA A 173 4.57 -9.47 25.76
N ARG A 174 4.35 -8.63 26.78
CA ARG A 174 4.72 -9.00 28.15
C ARG A 174 3.73 -10.07 28.57
N VAL A 175 4.14 -11.33 28.52
CA VAL A 175 3.46 -12.40 29.23
C VAL A 175 3.89 -12.24 30.69
N THR A 176 3.01 -11.66 31.49
CA THR A 176 3.15 -11.78 32.95
C THR A 176 2.63 -13.18 33.31
N PRO A 177 3.45 -14.06 33.89
CA PRO A 177 3.01 -15.40 34.31
C PRO A 177 1.94 -15.32 35.41
#